data_AF-A0A0P9RBK4-F1
#
_entry.id   AF-A0A0P9RBK4-F1
#
_cell.length_a   1.000
_cell.length_b   1.000
_cell.length_c   1.000
_cell.angle_alpha   90.00
_cell.angle_beta   90.00
_cell.angle_gamma   90.00
#
_symmetry.space_group_name_H-M   'P 1'
#
loop_
_entity.id
_entity.type
_entity.pdbx_description
1 polymer ?
#
loop_
_entity_poly.entity_id
_entity_poly.type
_entity_poly.pdbx_seq_one_letter_code
_entity_poly.pdbx_strand_id
1 'polypeptide(L)' 'MSEKNIDPKKLERAIRKIKHCLALSHSSNENEAATAMRQAQALMREYHLSETDVKVSDVGEAESSMSRAARRPL' A
#
# COMPACT_ATOMS: atom_id res chain seq x y z
N MET A 1 5.10 16.51 19.96
CA MET A 1 5.10 15.36 19.04
C MET A 1 3.74 15.35 18.38
N SER A 2 3.65 15.52 17.06
CA SER A 2 2.36 15.64 16.38
C SER A 2 1.69 14.28 16.29
N GLU A 3 0.71 14.04 17.16
CA GLU A 3 -0.25 12.95 17.01
C GLU A 3 -1.07 13.23 15.74
N LYS A 4 -0.59 12.73 14.60
CA LYS A 4 -1.38 12.73 13.37
C LYS A 4 -2.59 11.84 13.66
N ASN A 5 -3.75 12.45 13.82
CA ASN A 5 -5.03 11.76 13.85
C ASN A 5 -5.27 11.17 12.45
N ILE A 6 -4.72 9.99 12.20
CA ILE A 6 -4.88 9.28 10.94
C ILE A 6 -6.25 8.61 10.99
N ASP A 7 -7.10 8.94 10.01
CA ASP A 7 -8.40 8.29 9.88
C ASP A 7 -8.22 6.77 9.76
N PRO A 8 -8.93 5.95 10.57
CA PRO A 8 -8.75 4.49 10.56
C PRO A 8 -9.01 3.89 9.18
N LYS A 9 -9.99 4.44 8.45
CA LYS A 9 -10.32 4.03 7.07
C LYS A 9 -9.24 4.39 6.05
N LYS A 10 -8.46 5.46 6.27
CA LYS A 10 -7.30 5.80 5.42
C LYS A 10 -6.13 4.89 5.73
N LEU A 11 -5.89 4.60 7.00
CA LEU A 11 -4.86 3.66 7.45
C LEU A 11 -5.07 2.27 6.84
N GLU A 12 -6.29 1.73 6.93
CA GLU A 12 -6.69 0.46 6.31
C GLU A 12 -6.40 0.45 4.80
N ARG A 13 -6.81 1.50 4.09
CA ARG A 13 -6.52 1.65 2.65
C ARG A 13 -5.03 1.72 2.34
N ALA A 14 -4.23 2.37 3.18
CA ALA A 14 -2.79 2.43 3.01
C ALA A 14 -2.16 1.05 3.17
N ILE A 15 -2.58 0.30 4.18
CA ILE A 15 -2.12 -1.07 4.43
C ILE A 15 -2.44 -1.99 3.25
N ARG A 16 -3.66 -1.95 2.69
CA ARG A 16 -4.00 -2.70 1.46
C ARG A 16 -3.07 -2.39 0.29
N LYS A 17 -2.82 -1.09 0.05
CA LYS A 17 -1.92 -0.67 -1.03
C LYS A 17 -0.50 -1.16 -0.81
N ILE A 18 -0.01 -1.10 0.43
CA ILE A 18 1.30 -1.60 0.80
C ILE A 18 1.39 -3.10 0.51
N LYS A 19 0.42 -3.90 0.96
CA LYS A 19 0.38 -5.36 0.67
C LYS A 19 0.40 -5.65 -0.82
N HIS A 20 -0.45 -4.97 -1.59
CA HIS A 20 -0.49 -5.13 -3.04
C HIS A 20 0.85 -4.78 -3.70
N CYS A 21 1.48 -3.68 -3.29
CA CYS A 21 2.79 -3.29 -3.79
C CYS A 21 3.88 -4.31 -3.43
N LEU A 22 3.85 -4.87 -2.21
CA LEU A 22 4.77 -5.92 -1.79
C LEU A 22 4.57 -7.18 -2.64
N ALA A 23 3.33 -7.59 -2.91
CA ALA A 23 3.06 -8.71 -3.81
C ALA A 23 3.57 -8.43 -5.23
N LEU A 24 3.33 -7.23 -5.78
CA LEU A 24 3.84 -6.83 -7.10
C LEU A 24 5.38 -6.77 -7.15
N SER A 25 6.02 -6.46 -6.01
CA SER A 25 7.48 -6.43 -5.91
C SER A 25 8.15 -7.79 -6.04
N HIS A 26 7.41 -8.88 -5.85
CA HIS A 26 7.89 -10.23 -6.09
C HIS A 26 7.72 -10.67 -7.56
N SER A 27 7.16 -9.83 -8.42
CA SER A 27 7.03 -10.14 -9.85
C SER A 27 8.38 -10.13 -10.57
N SER A 28 8.46 -10.85 -11.69
CA SER A 28 9.64 -10.93 -12.54
C SER A 28 9.92 -9.67 -13.36
N ASN A 29 9.10 -8.61 -13.22
CA ASN A 29 9.31 -7.33 -13.86
C ASN A 29 10.02 -6.37 -12.90
N GLU A 30 11.34 -6.30 -12.99
CA GLU A 30 12.20 -5.49 -12.11
C GLU A 30 11.77 -4.01 -12.02
N ASN A 31 11.31 -3.42 -13.13
CA ASN A 31 10.88 -2.03 -13.17
C ASN A 31 9.60 -1.79 -12.36
N GLU A 32 8.63 -2.68 -12.50
CA GLU A 32 7.38 -2.65 -11.73
C GLU A 32 7.65 -2.97 -10.27
N ALA A 33 8.51 -3.95 -10.01
CA ALA A 33 8.88 -4.35 -8.67
C ALA A 33 9.56 -3.21 -7.89
N ALA A 34 10.55 -2.55 -8.50
CA ALA A 34 11.21 -1.40 -7.89
C ALA A 34 10.24 -0.24 -7.65
N THR A 35 9.29 -0.01 -8.56
CA THR A 35 8.28 1.04 -8.41
C THR A 35 7.30 0.72 -7.28
N ALA A 36 6.86 -0.53 -7.19
CA ALA A 36 5.96 -1.00 -6.14
C ALA A 36 6.63 -0.91 -4.77
N MET A 37 7.90 -1.34 -4.65
CA MET A 37 8.68 -1.18 -3.41
C MET A 37 8.78 0.26 -2.95
N ARG A 38 9.06 1.20 -3.87
CA ARG A 38 9.11 2.63 -3.53
C ARG A 38 7.77 3.15 -3.02
N GLN A 39 6.65 2.74 -3.63
CA GLN A 39 5.31 3.12 -3.17
C GLN A 39 4.99 2.54 -1.78
N ALA A 40 5.29 1.25 -1.56
CA ALA A 40 5.09 0.60 -0.27
C ALA A 40 5.85 1.34 0.83
N GLN A 41 7.14 1.64 0.61
CA GLN A 41 7.98 2.35 1.57
C GLN A 41 7.51 3.78 1.83
N ALA A 42 7.03 4.50 0.82
CA ALA A 42 6.50 5.85 0.99
C ALA A 42 5.24 5.86 1.87
N LEU A 43 4.30 4.94 1.62
CA LEU A 43 3.09 4.80 2.44
C LEU A 43 3.42 4.36 3.87
N MET A 44 4.35 3.43 4.05
CA MET A 44 4.81 3.02 5.38
C MET A 44 5.36 4.22 6.18
N ARG A 45 6.18 5.07 5.55
CA ARG A 45 6.73 6.28 6.20
C ARG A 45 5.67 7.33 6.50
N GLU A 46 4.72 7.54 5.60
CA GLU A 46 3.66 8.56 5.75
C GLU A 46 2.73 8.23 6.93
N TYR A 47 2.38 6.94 7.05
CA TYR A 47 1.45 6.41 8.06
C TYR A 47 2.17 5.85 9.30
N HIS A 48 3.51 5.94 9.35
CA HIS A 48 4.34 5.38 10.42
C HIS A 48 4.08 3.88 10.68
N LEU A 49 3.82 3.14 9.60
CA LEU A 49 3.57 1.70 9.63
C LEU A 49 4.89 0.95 9.53
N SER A 50 5.02 -0.09 10.34
CA SER A 50 6.07 -1.09 10.26
C SER A 50 5.56 -2.36 9.55
N GLU A 51 6.48 -3.27 9.22
CA GLU A 51 6.08 -4.57 8.66
C GLU A 51 5.13 -5.36 9.57
N THR A 52 5.24 -5.21 10.89
CA THR A 52 4.35 -5.90 11.82
C THR A 52 2.92 -5.38 11.71
N ASP A 53 2.75 -4.08 11.52
CA ASP A 53 1.41 -3.46 11.37
C ASP A 53 0.71 -3.94 10.09
N VAL A 54 1.49 -4.13 9.02
CA VAL A 54 1.00 -4.66 7.74
C VAL A 54 0.60 -6.13 7.85
N LYS A 55 1.38 -6.94 8.60
CA LYS A 55 1.12 -8.38 8.80
C LYS A 55 -0.14 -8.63 9.67
N VAL A 56 -0.39 -7.80 10.69
CA VAL A 56 -1.54 -7.98 11.60
C VAL A 56 -2.88 -7.64 10.92
N SER A 57 -2.89 -6.79 9.90
CA SER A 57 -4.12 -6.40 9.19
C SER A 57 -4.67 -7.47 8.24
N ASP A 58 -4.04 -8.63 8.11
CA ASP A 58 -4.48 -9.71 7.21
C ASP A 58 -5.75 -10.43 7.64
N VAL A 59 -6.16 -10.26 8.91
CA VAL A 59 -7.27 -11.00 9.50
C VAL A 59 -8.66 -10.44 9.11
N GLY A 60 -8.76 -9.32 8.36
CA GLY A 60 -10.03 -8.60 8.18
C GLY A 60 -10.44 -8.14 6.78
N GLU A 61 -9.64 -8.32 5.72
CA GLU A 61 -9.83 -7.55 4.48
C GLU A 61 -10.34 -8.38 3.28
N ALA A 62 -11.60 -8.15 2.91
CA ALA A 62 -12.16 -8.59 1.63
C ALA A 62 -11.64 -7.70 0.48
N GLU A 63 -11.11 -8.35 -0.56
CA GLU A 63 -10.51 -7.76 -1.75
C GLU A 63 -11.44 -6.71 -2.39
N SER A 64 -11.07 -5.43 -2.33
CA SER A 64 -11.77 -4.37 -3.07
C SER A 64 -10.91 -3.96 -4.25
N SER A 65 -11.37 -4.30 -5.46
CA SER A 65 -10.73 -4.00 -6.73
C SER A 65 -10.39 -2.51 -6.84
N MET A 66 -9.10 -2.15 -6.74
CA MET A 66 -8.65 -0.80 -7.07
C MET A 66 -8.47 -0.70 -8.59
N SER A 67 -9.59 -0.69 -9.32
CA SER A 67 -9.59 -0.30 -10.72
C SER A 67 -9.59 1.22 -10.81
N ARG A 68 -8.47 1.82 -11.21
CA ARG A 68 -8.43 3.11 -11.94
C ARG A 68 -7.02 3.42 -12.42
N ALA A 69 -6.77 3.07 -13.68
CA ALA A 69 -5.88 3.84 -14.53
C ALA A 69 -6.45 3.86 -15.96
N ALA A 70 -7.64 4.45 -16.12
CA ALA A 70 -8.02 5.02 -17.42
C ALA A 70 -7.13 6.26 -17.64
N ARG A 71 -5.87 6.03 -17.99
CA ARG A 71 -5.03 7.03 -18.65
C ARG A 71 -5.71 7.29 -19.99
N ARG A 72 -6.44 8.41 -20.11
CA ARG A 72 -6.90 8.92 -21.41
C ARG A 72 -5.64 9.14 -22.26
N PRO A 73 -5.43 8.45 -23.39
CA PRO A 73 -4.57 8.97 -24.43
C PRO A 73 -5.34 10.06 -25.18
N LEU A 74 -4.64 11.18 -25.39
CA LEU A 74 -4.91 12.40 -26.17
C LEU A 74 -6.27 12.51 -26.87
#